data_AF-A0A9N9E685-F1
#
_entry.id   AF-A0A9N9E685-F1
#
_cell.length_a   1.000
_cell.length_b   1.000
_cell.length_c   1.000
_cell.angle_alpha   90.00
_cell.angle_beta   90.00
_cell.angle_gamma   90.00
#
_symmetry.space_group_name_H-M   'P 1'
#
loop_
_entity.id
_entity.type
_entity.pdbx_description
1 polymer ?
#
loop_
_entity_poly.entity_id
_entity_poly.type
_entity_poly.pdbx_seq_one_letter_code
_entity_poly.pdbx_strand_id
1 'polypeptide(L)'
;GAMQKPVINQEAENIIKDLIENLREYLDVILDKLCIPLPCEKMMPKLWQKYQMASKCWICEEKLHKSGYNKIRVFDPETKKYLGASHRKCHGKKPMIQ
;
A
#
# COMPACT_ATOMS: atom_id res chain seq x y z
N GLY A 1 -19.05 -48.48 16.66
CA GLY A 1 -17.73 -48.23 16.05
C GLY A 1 -17.17 -46.96 16.65
N ALA A 2 -15.98 -47.02 17.25
CA ALA A 2 -15.35 -45.83 17.82
C ALA A 2 -14.83 -44.93 16.69
N MET A 3 -15.30 -43.69 16.62
CA MET A 3 -14.71 -42.65 15.78
C MET A 3 -13.29 -42.39 16.29
N GLN A 4 -12.29 -42.82 15.54
CA GLN A 4 -10.90 -42.41 15.78
C GLN A 4 -10.80 -40.92 15.49
N LYS A 5 -10.52 -40.10 16.51
CA LYS A 5 -10.13 -38.71 16.32
C LYS A 5 -8.83 -38.68 15.50
N PRO A 6 -8.69 -37.76 14.55
CA PRO A 6 -7.44 -37.63 13.80
C PRO A 6 -6.31 -37.31 14.78
N VAL A 7 -5.28 -38.15 14.79
CA VAL A 7 -4.04 -37.90 15.52
C VAL A 7 -3.30 -36.82 14.74
N ILE A 8 -3.53 -35.56 15.09
CA ILE A 8 -2.69 -34.48 14.59
C ILE A 8 -1.32 -34.70 15.22
N ASN A 9 -0.28 -34.78 14.39
CA ASN A 9 1.07 -34.99 14.90
C ASN A 9 1.47 -33.72 15.69
N GLN A 10 2.06 -33.88 16.87
CA GLN A 10 2.43 -32.77 17.77
C GLN A 10 3.38 -31.74 17.10
N GLU A 11 4.20 -32.20 16.16
CA GLU A 11 5.12 -31.38 15.37
C GLU A 11 4.36 -30.44 14.42
N ALA A 12 3.28 -30.92 13.81
CA ALA A 12 2.40 -30.12 12.96
C ALA A 12 1.63 -29.08 13.79
N GLU A 13 1.21 -29.41 15.01
CA GLU A 13 0.63 -28.44 15.94
C GLU A 13 1.64 -27.34 16.29
N ASN A 14 2.89 -27.71 16.56
CA ASN A 14 3.95 -26.74 16.85
C ASN A 14 4.25 -25.85 15.64
N ILE A 15 4.36 -26.40 14.42
CA ILE A 15 4.57 -25.62 13.19
C ILE A 15 3.42 -24.64 12.94
N ILE A 16 2.17 -25.08 13.13
CA ILE A 16 1.00 -24.20 12.97
C ILE A 16 1.04 -23.09 14.00
N LYS A 17 1.42 -23.40 15.25
CA LYS A 17 1.54 -22.41 16.32
C LYS A 17 2.60 -21.36 15.99
N ASP A 18 3.80 -21.79 15.60
CA ASP A 18 4.90 -20.90 15.22
C ASP A 18 4.51 -19.99 14.04
N LEU A 19 3.81 -20.54 13.04
CA LEU A 19 3.29 -19.75 11.92
C LEU A 19 2.31 -18.67 12.40
N ILE A 20 1.38 -19.01 13.29
CA ILE A 20 0.40 -18.06 13.83
C ILE A 20 1.09 -16.97 14.65
N GLU A 21 2.09 -17.33 15.47
CA GLU A 21 2.85 -16.35 16.26
C GLU A 21 3.62 -15.38 15.35
N ASN A 22 4.33 -15.89 14.35
CA ASN A 22 5.00 -15.04 13.36
C ASN A 22 4.01 -14.10 12.64
N LEU A 23 2.85 -14.61 12.21
CA LEU A 23 1.83 -13.78 11.55
C LEU A 23 1.30 -12.67 12.46
N ARG A 24 1.16 -12.92 13.76
CA ARG A 24 0.76 -11.91 14.75
C ARG A 24 1.83 -10.84 14.89
N GLU A 25 3.11 -11.21 15.00
CA GLU A 25 4.21 -10.24 15.06
C GLU A 25 4.26 -9.36 13.82
N TYR A 26 4.12 -9.94 12.62
CA TYR A 26 4.03 -9.16 11.38
C TYR A 26 2.85 -8.20 11.38
N LEU A 27 1.68 -8.66 11.87
CA LEU A 27 0.50 -7.81 11.98
C LEU A 27 0.73 -6.65 12.94
N ASP A 28 1.33 -6.89 14.11
CA ASP A 28 1.61 -5.85 15.09
C ASP A 28 2.56 -4.79 14.53
N VAL A 29 3.63 -5.20 13.82
CA VAL A 29 4.55 -4.27 13.13
C VAL A 29 3.82 -3.46 12.05
N ILE A 30 2.92 -4.08 11.30
CA ILE A 30 2.13 -3.37 10.28
C ILE A 30 1.19 -2.38 10.96
N LEU A 31 0.49 -2.79 12.02
CA LEU A 31 -0.43 -1.93 12.76
C LEU A 31 0.29 -0.76 13.42
N ASP A 32 1.46 -0.96 14.02
CA ASP A 32 2.30 0.11 14.57
C ASP A 32 2.68 1.14 13.50
N LYS A 33 3.15 0.67 12.33
CA LYS A 33 3.44 1.52 11.16
C LYS A 33 2.21 2.26 10.62
N LEU A 34 1.02 1.70 10.79
CA LEU A 34 -0.25 2.31 10.38
C LEU A 34 -0.87 3.19 11.48
N CYS A 35 -0.45 3.07 12.74
CA CYS A 35 -1.07 3.72 13.90
C CYS A 35 -0.86 5.24 13.94
N ILE A 36 0.10 5.75 13.18
CA ILE A 36 0.27 7.19 12.95
C ILE A 36 0.44 7.40 11.44
N PRO A 37 -0.64 7.37 10.64
CA PRO A 37 -0.51 7.79 9.25
C PRO A 37 -0.22 9.28 9.31
N LEU A 38 1.04 9.69 9.14
CA LEU A 38 1.33 11.09 8.87
C LEU A 38 0.42 11.48 7.69
N PRO A 39 -0.50 12.43 7.89
CA PRO A 39 -1.48 12.72 6.88
C PRO A 39 -0.74 13.20 5.63
N CYS A 40 -1.15 12.69 4.47
CA CYS A 40 -0.70 13.23 3.20
C CYS A 40 -0.95 14.74 3.16
N GLU A 41 -0.03 15.49 2.53
CA GLU A 41 -0.14 16.92 2.35
C GLU A 41 -1.56 17.29 1.90
N LYS A 42 -2.19 18.19 2.65
CA LYS A 42 -3.55 18.62 2.36
C LYS A 42 -3.56 19.26 0.97
N MET A 43 -4.43 18.78 0.10
CA MET A 43 -4.58 19.28 -1.26
C MET A 43 -5.16 20.70 -1.26
N MET A 44 -4.30 21.69 -1.07
CA MET A 44 -4.65 23.11 -1.23
C MET A 44 -5.08 23.41 -2.66
N PRO A 45 -5.87 24.47 -2.91
CA PRO A 45 -6.42 24.79 -4.23
C PRO A 45 -5.36 24.79 -5.35
N LYS A 46 -4.15 25.29 -5.07
CA LYS A 46 -3.02 25.29 -6.01
C LYS A 46 -2.55 23.88 -6.40
N LEU A 47 -2.43 22.97 -5.43
CA LEU A 47 -2.05 21.58 -5.70
C LEU A 47 -3.18 20.82 -6.40
N TRP A 48 -4.42 21.10 -6.02
CA TRP A 48 -5.59 20.54 -6.69
C TRP A 48 -5.65 20.95 -8.16
N GLN A 49 -5.39 22.22 -8.47
CA GLN A 49 -5.30 22.71 -9.84
C GLN A 49 -4.16 22.04 -10.61
N LYS A 50 -2.96 21.91 -10.02
CA LYS A 50 -1.84 21.16 -10.61
C LYS A 50 -2.24 19.73 -10.95
N TYR A 51 -2.90 19.03 -10.02
CA TYR A 51 -3.40 17.68 -10.23
C TYR A 51 -4.41 17.60 -11.38
N GLN A 52 -5.37 18.52 -11.43
CA GLN A 52 -6.39 18.56 -12.48
C GLN A 52 -5.76 18.79 -13.86
N MET A 53 -4.80 19.72 -13.96
CA MET A 53 -4.12 20.10 -15.20
C MET A 53 -3.02 19.13 -15.64
N ALA A 54 -2.59 18.20 -14.78
CA ALA A 54 -1.52 17.26 -15.09
C ALA A 54 -1.84 16.42 -16.34
N SER A 55 -0.98 16.54 -17.36
CA SER A 55 -1.08 15.88 -18.66
C SER A 55 -0.09 14.73 -18.83
N LYS A 56 0.86 14.56 -17.89
CA LYS A 56 1.87 13.50 -17.88
C LYS A 56 1.87 12.75 -16.55
N CYS A 57 2.13 11.45 -16.63
CA CYS A 57 2.25 10.58 -15.48
C CYS A 57 3.58 10.85 -14.76
N TRP A 58 3.54 11.11 -13.45
CA TRP A 58 4.75 11.30 -12.64
C TRP A 58 5.68 10.07 -12.60
N ILE A 59 5.15 8.89 -12.91
CA ILE A 59 5.88 7.62 -12.78
C ILE A 59 6.52 7.21 -14.11
N CYS A 60 5.76 7.17 -15.21
CA CYS A 60 6.25 6.72 -16.51
C CYS A 60 6.38 7.85 -17.55
N GLU A 61 6.07 9.10 -17.18
CA GLU A 61 6.14 10.30 -18.04
C GLU A 61 5.23 10.30 -19.29
N GLU A 62 4.54 9.20 -19.56
CA GLU A 62 3.53 9.10 -20.62
C GLU A 62 2.30 9.98 -20.35
N LYS A 63 1.53 10.24 -21.41
CA LYS A 63 0.32 11.08 -21.34
C LYS A 63 -0.71 10.50 -20.37
N LEU A 64 -1.25 11.36 -19.50
CA LEU A 64 -2.45 11.07 -18.72
C LEU A 64 -3.68 11.37 -19.58
N HIS A 65 -4.60 10.42 -19.70
CA HIS A 65 -5.89 10.70 -20.31
C HIS A 65 -6.66 11.73 -19.45
N LYS A 66 -7.29 12.71 -20.13
CA LYS A 66 -7.99 13.84 -19.50
C LYS A 66 -9.16 13.41 -18.60
N SER A 67 -9.71 12.20 -18.77
CA SER A 67 -10.94 11.76 -18.13
C SER A 67 -10.73 10.74 -16.98
N GLY A 68 -10.80 11.27 -15.77
CA GLY A 68 -11.63 10.72 -14.67
C GLY A 68 -11.18 9.46 -13.94
N TYR A 69 -10.88 8.35 -14.61
CA TYR A 69 -10.95 7.04 -13.93
C TYR A 69 -9.59 6.41 -13.63
N ASN A 70 -8.56 6.77 -14.39
CA ASN A 70 -7.23 6.17 -14.26
C ASN A 70 -6.18 7.13 -13.71
N LYS A 71 -6.56 8.33 -13.25
CA LYS A 71 -5.61 9.30 -12.67
C LYS A 71 -5.67 9.24 -11.14
N ILE A 72 -4.53 9.10 -10.49
CA ILE A 72 -4.41 9.10 -9.03
C ILE A 72 -3.40 10.15 -8.58
N ARG A 73 -3.47 10.54 -7.30
CA ARG A 73 -2.48 11.41 -6.65
C ARG A 73 -1.34 10.55 -6.11
N VAL A 74 -0.11 10.93 -6.39
CA VAL A 74 1.10 10.31 -5.86
C VAL A 74 1.66 11.21 -4.78
N PHE A 75 1.92 10.62 -3.62
CA PHE A 75 2.57 11.28 -2.49
C PHE A 75 3.90 10.61 -2.21
N ASP A 76 4.83 11.39 -1.70
CA ASP A 76 6.09 10.91 -1.17
C ASP A 76 5.81 10.04 0.07
N PRO A 77 6.32 8.80 0.14
CA PRO A 77 6.07 7.90 1.26
C PRO A 77 6.69 8.38 2.58
N GLU A 78 7.77 9.16 2.55
CA GLU A 78 8.48 9.67 3.72
C GLU A 78 7.96 11.05 4.12
N THR A 79 8.01 12.01 3.19
CA THR A 79 7.66 13.41 3.47
C THR A 79 6.16 13.68 3.41
N LYS A 80 5.39 12.74 2.88
CA LYS A 80 3.93 12.83 2.65
C LYS A 80 3.51 13.98 1.72
N LYS A 81 4.46 14.61 1.02
CA LYS A 81 4.21 15.72 0.07
C LYS A 81 3.66 15.23 -1.26
N TYR A 82 2.84 16.06 -1.91
CA TYR A 82 2.32 15.75 -3.24
C TYR A 82 3.42 15.81 -4.30
N LEU A 83 3.64 14.69 -4.99
CA LEU A 83 4.64 14.59 -6.05
C LEU A 83 4.05 14.85 -7.43
N GLY A 84 2.84 14.34 -7.69
CA GLY A 84 2.23 14.48 -9.01
C GLY A 84 1.03 13.58 -9.25
N ALA A 85 0.55 13.58 -10.49
CA ALA A 85 -0.53 12.69 -10.92
C ALA A 85 0.06 11.49 -11.67
N SER A 86 -0.50 10.29 -11.48
CA SER A 86 -0.06 9.10 -12.23
C SER A 86 -1.23 8.30 -12.76
N HIS A 87 -0.94 7.39 -13.71
CA HIS A 87 -1.90 6.34 -14.01
C HIS A 87 -2.08 5.44 -12.78
N ARG A 88 -3.30 4.95 -12.55
CA ARG A 88 -3.58 3.95 -11.52
C ARG A 88 -2.73 2.69 -11.72
N LYS A 89 -2.57 2.24 -12.97
CA LYS A 89 -1.72 1.09 -13.33
C LYS A 89 -0.22 1.28 -13.07
N CYS A 90 0.21 2.52 -12.85
CA CYS A 90 1.61 2.85 -12.55
C CYS A 90 1.88 2.92 -11.05
N HIS A 91 0.84 2.94 -10.21
CA HIS A 91 0.98 2.93 -8.77
C HIS A 91 1.83 1.73 -8.31
N GLY A 92 2.81 1.97 -7.44
CA GLY A 92 3.72 0.94 -6.93
C GLY A 92 4.78 0.44 -7.92
N LYS A 93 4.85 0.97 -9.16
CA LYS A 93 5.85 0.55 -10.17
C LYS A 93 7.13 1.36 -10.17
N LYS A 94 7.16 2.53 -9.52
CA LYS A 94 8.40 3.26 -9.30
C LYS A 94 9.07 2.60 -8.09
N PRO A 95 10.28 2.01 -8.21
CA PRO A 95 11.03 1.65 -7.02
C PRO A 95 11.12 2.92 -6.17
N MET A 96 10.85 2.77 -4.86
CA MET A 96 10.91 3.91 -3.94
C MET A 96 12.26 4.59 -4.17
N ILE A 97 12.23 5.89 -4.47
CA ILE A 97 13.45 6.69 -4.59
C ILE A 97 14.13 6.54 -3.22
N GLN A 98 15.26 5.83 -3.20
CA GLN A 98 16.14 5.69 -2.05
C GLN A 98 16.81 7.01 -1.73
#